data_AF-I8TRF5-F1
#
_entry.id   AF-I8TRF5-F1
#
_cell.length_a   1.000
_cell.length_b   1.000
_cell.length_c   1.000
_cell.angle_alpha   90.00
_cell.angle_beta   90.00
_cell.angle_gamma   90.00
#
_symmetry.space_group_name_H-M   'P 1'
#
loop_
_entity.id
_entity.type
_entity.pdbx_description
1 polymer ?
#
loop_
_entity_poly.entity_id
_entity_poly.type
_entity_poly.pdbx_seq_one_letter_code
_entity_poly.pdbx_strand_id
1 'polypeptide(L)'
;MFDQSNLIYRYDGSFDGLLCCVFESYDKKEIPTEIILPDTSQTLLFTVKEIRTDVQKSSRVLASIPEKMGFDALNFIRRAFLTCFTQKELYILLFLRLGYRHGQSVMSMLANDVVNILFKAVKHLDNESHLLKGFVRFSIFSNILVAQIEPKNYVLPLMTQHFSERYPEERFLIYDKTHGMALVYQPYQSAIISIEDLELPEPDEQEQSYRELWQLFYDTIEIQGRHNPKCRMSHMPKRYWKYMTEFGGPRKKSPLKLEDTAKFLIP
;
A
#
# COMPACT_ATOMS: atom_id res chain seq x y z
N MET A 1 -23.85 17.86 -22.95
CA MET A 1 -22.44 18.12 -23.30
C MET A 1 -21.80 18.66 -22.02
N PHE A 2 -20.77 18.02 -21.51
CA PHE A 2 -20.12 18.45 -20.26
C PHE A 2 -18.97 19.37 -20.66
N ASP A 3 -18.94 20.58 -20.13
CA ASP A 3 -17.91 21.55 -20.45
C ASP A 3 -16.68 21.30 -19.56
N GLN A 4 -15.47 21.39 -20.13
CA GLN A 4 -14.26 21.39 -19.32
C GLN A 4 -14.24 22.71 -18.56
N SER A 5 -14.62 22.65 -17.29
CA SER A 5 -14.66 23.83 -16.46
C SER A 5 -13.24 24.20 -16.01
N ASN A 6 -12.92 25.50 -16.04
CA ASN A 6 -11.73 26.12 -15.43
C ASN A 6 -11.81 26.08 -13.88
N LEU A 7 -12.16 24.91 -13.34
CA LEU A 7 -12.41 24.63 -11.94
C LEU A 7 -11.47 23.54 -11.44
N ILE A 8 -11.00 23.71 -10.21
CA ILE A 8 -10.25 22.72 -9.46
C ILE A 8 -11.07 22.36 -8.23
N TYR A 9 -11.26 21.06 -7.98
CA TYR A 9 -11.90 20.60 -6.75
C TYR A 9 -10.84 20.41 -5.67
N ARG A 10 -11.16 20.87 -4.46
CA ARG A 10 -10.33 20.63 -3.26
C ARG A 10 -11.17 19.88 -2.23
N TYR A 11 -10.62 18.81 -1.67
CA TYR A 11 -11.30 17.98 -0.66
C TYR A 11 -10.31 17.53 0.44
N ASP A 12 -10.79 16.79 1.43
CA ASP A 12 -10.07 16.42 2.65
C ASP A 12 -9.11 15.22 2.52
N GLY A 13 -9.00 14.60 1.35
CA GLY A 13 -8.15 13.41 1.15
C GLY A 13 -8.78 12.08 1.57
N SER A 14 -10.02 12.08 2.06
CA SER A 14 -10.74 10.85 2.42
C SER A 14 -11.41 10.17 1.22
N PHE A 15 -11.63 8.85 1.29
CA PHE A 15 -12.35 8.15 0.22
C PHE A 15 -13.77 8.69 0.05
N ASP A 16 -14.46 9.01 1.16
CA ASP A 16 -15.79 9.61 1.14
C ASP A 16 -15.81 11.00 0.49
N GLY A 17 -14.80 11.83 0.77
CA GLY A 17 -14.64 13.14 0.15
C GLY A 17 -14.43 13.03 -1.36
N LEU A 18 -13.65 12.05 -1.83
CA LEU A 18 -13.52 11.77 -3.27
C LEU A 18 -14.87 11.38 -3.90
N LEU A 19 -15.66 10.55 -3.23
CA LEU A 19 -17.01 10.20 -3.72
C LEU A 19 -17.95 11.42 -3.74
N CYS A 20 -17.78 12.37 -2.81
CA CYS A 20 -18.50 13.64 -2.85
C CYS A 20 -18.08 14.49 -4.06
N CYS A 21 -16.80 14.51 -4.44
CA CYS A 21 -16.34 15.16 -5.67
C CYS A 21 -17.01 14.55 -6.92
N VAL A 22 -17.15 13.22 -6.96
CA VAL A 22 -17.88 12.53 -8.03
C VAL A 22 -19.35 12.95 -8.05
N PHE A 23 -20.01 12.95 -6.89
CA PHE A 23 -21.40 13.40 -6.78
C PHE A 23 -21.58 14.83 -7.33
N GLU A 24 -20.72 15.77 -6.90
CA GLU A 24 -20.79 17.16 -7.33
C GLU A 24 -20.59 17.32 -8.84
N SER A 25 -19.62 16.61 -9.42
CA SER A 25 -19.38 16.57 -10.87
C SER A 25 -20.59 16.08 -11.67
N TYR A 26 -21.38 15.17 -11.09
CA TYR A 26 -22.62 14.68 -11.68
C TYR A 26 -23.80 15.65 -11.53
N ASP A 27 -23.97 16.22 -10.34
CA ASP A 27 -25.04 17.18 -10.04
C ASP A 27 -24.92 18.45 -10.88
N LYS A 28 -23.71 19.01 -10.95
CA LYS A 28 -23.42 20.25 -11.70
C LYS A 28 -23.13 20.02 -13.17
N LYS A 29 -23.00 18.76 -13.60
CA LYS A 29 -22.62 18.39 -14.97
C LYS A 29 -21.32 19.12 -15.41
N GLU A 30 -20.33 19.13 -14.54
CA GLU A 30 -19.01 19.73 -14.78
C GLU A 30 -17.90 18.69 -14.57
N ILE A 31 -16.77 18.85 -15.27
CA ILE A 31 -15.58 18.01 -15.07
C ILE A 31 -14.47 18.95 -14.60
N PRO A 32 -13.96 18.80 -13.37
CA PRO A 32 -12.86 19.62 -12.90
C PRO A 32 -11.60 19.33 -13.72
N THR A 33 -10.75 20.34 -13.87
CA THR A 33 -9.43 20.18 -14.50
C THR A 33 -8.51 19.35 -13.61
N GLU A 34 -8.65 19.50 -12.29
CA GLU A 34 -7.88 18.76 -11.30
C GLU A 34 -8.66 18.59 -9.99
N ILE A 35 -8.32 17.55 -9.23
CA ILE A 35 -8.80 17.33 -7.87
C ILE A 35 -7.57 17.26 -6.97
N ILE A 36 -7.48 18.17 -6.00
CA ILE A 36 -6.29 18.35 -5.16
C ILE A 36 -6.60 18.16 -3.68
N LEU A 37 -5.55 17.85 -2.92
CA LEU A 37 -5.53 17.84 -1.46
C LEU A 37 -5.32 19.26 -0.91
N PRO A 38 -5.62 19.51 0.38
CA PRO A 38 -5.49 20.84 0.98
C PRO A 38 -4.06 21.37 0.96
N ASP A 39 -3.07 20.48 1.14
CA ASP A 39 -1.66 20.83 1.28
C ASP A 39 -0.92 20.98 -0.07
N THR A 40 -1.62 20.77 -1.19
CA THR A 40 -1.04 20.94 -2.53
C THR A 40 -0.90 22.44 -2.82
N SER A 41 0.28 22.98 -2.52
CA SER A 41 0.68 24.37 -2.75
C SER A 41 1.04 24.58 -4.23
N GLN A 42 0.01 24.66 -5.06
CA GLN A 42 0.13 25.12 -6.44
C GLN A 42 -0.38 26.57 -6.55
N THR A 43 0.25 27.37 -7.40
CA THR A 43 -0.30 28.66 -7.82
C THR A 43 -1.51 28.39 -8.71
N LEU A 44 -2.70 28.37 -8.12
CA LEU A 44 -3.93 27.97 -8.81
C LEU A 44 -4.41 29.13 -9.69
N LEU A 45 -4.14 29.03 -11.00
CA LEU A 45 -4.67 29.96 -12.01
C LEU A 45 -6.18 29.79 -12.24
N PHE A 46 -6.73 28.66 -11.79
CA PHE A 46 -8.12 28.27 -11.95
C PHE A 46 -8.94 28.52 -10.66
N THR A 47 -10.26 28.59 -10.80
CA THR A 47 -11.15 28.79 -9.65
C THR A 47 -11.20 27.51 -8.81
N VAL A 48 -10.95 27.64 -7.51
CA VAL A 48 -10.94 26.51 -6.57
C VAL A 48 -12.31 26.38 -5.92
N LYS A 49 -12.88 25.17 -5.98
CA LYS A 49 -14.14 24.81 -5.35
C LYS A 49 -13.86 23.81 -4.24
N GLU A 50 -14.16 24.21 -3.00
CA GLU A 50 -14.04 23.32 -1.85
C GLU A 50 -15.24 22.37 -1.79
N ILE A 51 -14.96 21.08 -1.80
CA ILE A 51 -15.93 20.01 -1.67
C ILE A 51 -15.84 19.46 -0.25
N ARG A 52 -16.88 19.72 0.54
CA ARG A 52 -16.99 19.16 1.89
C ARG A 52 -17.49 17.72 1.84
N THR A 53 -16.89 16.88 2.67
CA THR A 53 -17.30 15.50 2.84
C THR A 53 -18.68 15.43 3.47
N ASP A 54 -19.60 14.77 2.78
CA ASP A 54 -20.98 14.54 3.18
C ASP A 54 -21.27 13.04 3.05
N VAL A 55 -21.42 12.38 4.20
CA VAL A 55 -21.62 10.93 4.29
C VAL A 55 -22.86 10.47 3.53
N GLN A 56 -23.91 11.29 3.43
CA GLN A 56 -25.11 10.92 2.68
C GLN A 56 -24.82 10.90 1.18
N LYS A 57 -24.09 11.91 0.67
CA LYS A 57 -23.69 11.96 -0.74
C LYS A 57 -22.71 10.84 -1.07
N SER A 58 -21.68 10.63 -0.24
CA SER A 58 -20.69 9.58 -0.46
C SER A 58 -21.34 8.19 -0.47
N SER A 59 -22.24 7.93 0.49
CA SER A 59 -22.97 6.65 0.59
C SER A 59 -23.84 6.36 -0.62
N ARG A 60 -24.50 7.39 -1.20
CA ARG A 60 -25.30 7.23 -2.42
C ARG A 60 -24.43 6.83 -3.62
N VAL A 61 -23.27 7.49 -3.79
CA VAL A 61 -22.33 7.13 -4.85
C VAL A 61 -21.80 5.72 -4.60
N LEU A 62 -21.35 5.42 -3.38
CA LEU A 62 -20.82 4.13 -2.99
C LEU A 62 -21.79 2.98 -3.28
N ALA A 63 -23.07 3.12 -2.93
CA ALA A 63 -24.09 2.12 -3.18
C ALA A 63 -24.39 1.94 -4.68
N SER A 64 -24.31 3.01 -5.47
CA SER A 64 -24.60 2.96 -6.90
C SER A 64 -23.50 2.26 -7.73
N ILE A 65 -22.25 2.22 -7.24
CA ILE A 65 -21.14 1.61 -7.98
C ILE A 65 -21.38 0.12 -8.23
N PRO A 66 -21.59 -0.74 -7.21
CA PRO A 66 -21.82 -2.16 -7.44
C PRO A 66 -23.11 -2.43 -8.22
N GLU A 67 -24.16 -1.61 -8.03
CA GLU A 67 -25.42 -1.73 -8.77
C GLU A 67 -25.24 -1.50 -10.28
N LYS A 68 -24.45 -0.49 -10.68
CA LYS A 68 -24.28 -0.11 -12.09
C LYS A 68 -23.10 -0.78 -12.78
N MET A 69 -22.02 -1.02 -12.05
CA MET A 69 -20.72 -1.46 -12.59
C MET A 69 -20.21 -2.79 -12.00
N GLY A 70 -20.88 -3.34 -10.99
CA GLY A 70 -20.48 -4.58 -10.33
C GLY A 70 -19.49 -4.38 -9.18
N PHE A 71 -19.35 -5.42 -8.33
CA PHE A 71 -18.46 -5.39 -7.16
C PHE A 71 -16.98 -5.29 -7.52
N ASP A 72 -16.59 -5.83 -8.68
CA ASP A 72 -15.21 -5.73 -9.18
C ASP A 72 -14.79 -4.28 -9.41
N ALA A 73 -15.69 -3.45 -9.95
CA ALA A 73 -15.44 -2.02 -10.13
C ALA A 73 -15.28 -1.29 -8.80
N LEU A 74 -16.10 -1.61 -7.79
CA LEU A 74 -15.97 -1.03 -6.45
C LEU A 74 -14.62 -1.39 -5.82
N ASN A 75 -14.23 -2.66 -5.87
CA ASN A 75 -12.94 -3.13 -5.36
C ASN A 75 -11.77 -2.48 -6.12
N PHE A 76 -11.90 -2.34 -7.44
CA PHE A 76 -10.92 -1.67 -8.29
C PHE A 76 -10.75 -0.20 -7.91
N ILE A 77 -11.84 0.54 -7.69
CA ILE A 77 -11.80 1.96 -7.30
C ILE A 77 -11.19 2.13 -5.91
N ARG A 78 -11.53 1.26 -4.96
CA ARG A 78 -10.90 1.25 -3.64
C ARG A 78 -9.39 1.04 -3.73
N ARG A 79 -8.92 0.13 -4.59
CA ARG A 79 -7.49 -0.06 -4.86
C ARG A 79 -6.87 1.12 -5.58
N ALA A 80 -7.54 1.69 -6.58
CA ALA A 80 -7.06 2.87 -7.31
C ALA A 80 -6.82 4.05 -6.36
N PHE A 81 -7.68 4.22 -5.37
CA PHE A 81 -7.52 5.26 -4.35
C PHE A 81 -6.26 5.09 -3.49
N LEU A 82 -5.82 3.85 -3.24
CA LEU A 82 -4.61 3.54 -2.48
C LEU A 82 -3.31 3.73 -3.28
N THR A 83 -3.41 3.97 -4.60
CA THR A 83 -2.22 4.27 -5.41
C THR A 83 -1.70 5.67 -5.08
N CYS A 84 -0.39 5.91 -5.24
CA CYS A 84 0.18 7.26 -5.19
C CYS A 84 0.40 7.83 -6.59
N PHE A 85 -0.48 7.47 -7.54
CA PHE A 85 -0.42 7.94 -8.92
C PHE A 85 -0.84 9.41 -9.01
N THR A 86 -0.14 10.19 -9.83
CA THR A 86 -0.44 11.61 -10.07
C THR A 86 -1.84 11.78 -10.64
N GLN A 87 -2.65 12.69 -10.07
CA GLN A 87 -4.04 12.93 -10.49
C GLN A 87 -4.97 11.72 -10.38
N LYS A 88 -4.66 10.73 -9.53
CA LYS A 88 -5.49 9.52 -9.35
C LYS A 88 -6.97 9.84 -9.13
N GLU A 89 -7.27 10.91 -8.39
CA GLU A 89 -8.62 11.36 -8.07
C GLU A 89 -9.40 11.73 -9.34
N LEU A 90 -8.78 12.47 -10.26
CA LEU A 90 -9.37 12.84 -11.54
C LEU A 90 -9.59 11.61 -12.40
N TYR A 91 -8.60 10.72 -12.50
CA TYR A 91 -8.74 9.49 -13.28
C TYR A 91 -9.83 8.58 -12.72
N ILE A 92 -9.96 8.47 -11.39
CA ILE A 92 -11.05 7.73 -10.74
C ILE A 92 -12.41 8.35 -11.10
N LEU A 93 -12.53 9.68 -11.08
CA LEU A 93 -13.75 10.37 -11.51
C LEU A 93 -14.09 10.06 -12.97
N LEU A 94 -13.11 10.16 -13.88
CA LEU A 94 -13.30 9.87 -15.30
C LEU A 94 -13.67 8.39 -15.53
N PHE A 95 -13.05 7.47 -14.80
CA PHE A 95 -13.37 6.04 -14.84
C PHE A 95 -14.80 5.76 -14.38
N LEU A 96 -15.20 6.32 -13.24
CA LEU A 96 -16.57 6.24 -12.75
C LEU A 96 -17.56 6.76 -13.79
N ARG A 97 -17.22 7.86 -14.47
CA ARG A 97 -18.06 8.41 -15.54
C ARG A 97 -18.25 7.48 -16.73
N LEU A 98 -17.18 6.83 -17.16
CA LEU A 98 -17.25 5.77 -18.18
C LEU A 98 -18.09 4.59 -17.68
N GLY A 99 -17.91 4.20 -16.42
CA GLY A 99 -18.64 3.12 -15.78
C GLY A 99 -20.14 3.36 -15.68
N TYR A 100 -20.59 4.57 -15.34
CA TYR A 100 -22.02 4.90 -15.36
C TYR A 100 -22.63 4.94 -16.77
N ARG A 101 -21.82 5.13 -17.81
CA ARG A 101 -22.30 5.11 -19.22
C ARG A 101 -22.35 3.71 -19.80
N HIS A 102 -21.34 2.89 -19.50
CA HIS A 102 -21.13 1.58 -20.13
C HIS A 102 -21.42 0.39 -19.20
N GLY A 103 -21.74 0.66 -17.94
CA GLY A 103 -21.99 -0.35 -16.91
C GLY A 103 -20.75 -1.22 -16.64
N GLN A 104 -20.98 -2.50 -16.38
CA GLN A 104 -19.94 -3.49 -16.06
C GLN A 104 -18.85 -3.63 -17.14
N SER A 105 -19.19 -3.33 -18.41
CA SER A 105 -18.24 -3.44 -19.52
C SER A 105 -17.03 -2.49 -19.40
N VAL A 106 -17.12 -1.44 -18.56
CA VAL A 106 -15.97 -0.54 -18.32
C VAL A 106 -14.72 -1.29 -17.84
N MET A 107 -14.90 -2.39 -17.11
CA MET A 107 -13.79 -3.21 -16.59
C MET A 107 -13.00 -3.92 -17.70
N SER A 108 -13.57 -4.07 -18.90
CA SER A 108 -12.89 -4.67 -20.07
C SER A 108 -12.43 -3.64 -21.11
N MET A 109 -12.68 -2.34 -20.89
CA MET A 109 -12.32 -1.25 -21.82
C MET A 109 -10.83 -0.86 -21.76
N LEU A 110 -9.92 -1.84 -21.83
CA LEU A 110 -8.48 -1.61 -21.71
C LEU A 110 -7.88 -0.80 -22.88
N ALA A 111 -8.60 -0.66 -23.99
CA ALA A 111 -8.22 0.22 -25.10
C ALA A 111 -8.47 1.71 -24.81
N ASN A 112 -9.27 2.04 -23.80
CA ASN A 112 -9.48 3.41 -23.37
C ASN A 112 -8.31 3.87 -22.48
N ASP A 113 -7.74 5.04 -22.78
CA ASP A 113 -6.56 5.54 -22.08
C ASP A 113 -6.77 5.75 -20.57
N VAL A 114 -7.92 6.31 -20.17
CA VAL A 114 -8.27 6.54 -18.75
C VAL A 114 -8.28 5.21 -17.99
N VAL A 115 -8.95 4.21 -18.56
CA VAL A 115 -9.05 2.87 -17.98
C VAL A 115 -7.67 2.23 -17.90
N ASN A 116 -6.92 2.23 -19.00
CA ASN A 116 -5.58 1.63 -19.07
C ASN A 116 -4.60 2.25 -18.05
N ILE A 117 -4.61 3.58 -17.90
CA ILE A 117 -3.77 4.30 -16.94
C ILE A 117 -4.07 3.85 -15.50
N LEU A 118 -5.35 3.82 -15.10
CA LEU A 118 -5.72 3.33 -13.77
C LEU A 118 -5.38 1.86 -13.56
N PHE A 119 -5.63 1.01 -14.56
CA PHE A 119 -5.32 -0.42 -14.46
C PHE A 119 -3.81 -0.65 -14.25
N LYS A 120 -2.95 0.12 -14.92
CA LYS A 120 -1.50 0.08 -14.70
C LYS A 120 -1.14 0.53 -13.28
N ALA A 121 -1.76 1.59 -12.77
CA ALA A 121 -1.52 2.08 -11.41
C ALA A 121 -1.94 1.04 -10.35
N VAL A 122 -3.13 0.45 -10.48
CA VAL A 122 -3.61 -0.61 -9.58
C VAL A 122 -2.73 -1.86 -9.67
N LYS A 123 -2.34 -2.28 -10.87
CA LYS A 123 -1.42 -3.42 -11.04
C LYS A 123 -0.07 -3.18 -10.36
N HIS A 124 0.44 -1.95 -10.40
CA HIS A 124 1.67 -1.59 -9.72
C HIS A 124 1.52 -1.66 -8.19
N LEU A 125 0.41 -1.18 -7.63
CA LEU A 125 0.07 -1.33 -6.21
C LEU A 125 -0.05 -2.80 -5.80
N ASP A 126 -0.77 -3.61 -6.59
CA ASP A 126 -0.99 -5.03 -6.27
C ASP A 126 0.34 -5.80 -6.27
N ASN A 127 1.18 -5.59 -7.29
CA ASN A 127 2.52 -6.19 -7.37
C ASN A 127 3.39 -5.78 -6.18
N GLU A 128 3.38 -4.49 -5.81
CA GLU A 128 4.14 -3.99 -4.66
C GLU A 128 3.67 -4.62 -3.35
N SER A 129 2.36 -4.70 -3.15
CA SER A 129 1.77 -5.36 -1.96
C SER A 129 2.13 -6.84 -1.90
N HIS A 130 2.12 -7.54 -3.04
CA HIS A 130 2.47 -8.97 -3.13
C HIS A 130 3.95 -9.20 -2.79
N LEU A 131 4.85 -8.37 -3.31
CA LEU A 131 6.28 -8.45 -2.99
C LEU A 131 6.53 -8.20 -1.50
N LEU A 132 5.86 -7.19 -0.92
CA LEU A 132 6.03 -6.85 0.50
C LEU A 132 5.54 -7.97 1.42
N LYS A 133 4.48 -8.71 1.08
CA LYS A 133 4.05 -9.90 1.83
C LYS A 133 5.17 -10.93 1.99
N GLY A 134 6.08 -11.06 1.01
CA GLY A 134 7.22 -11.98 1.07
C GLY A 134 8.51 -11.36 1.65
N PHE A 135 8.68 -10.05 1.52
CA PHE A 135 9.93 -9.35 1.87
C PHE A 135 9.93 -8.68 3.24
N VAL A 136 8.76 -8.49 3.86
CA VAL A 136 8.69 -8.02 5.24
C VAL A 136 9.52 -8.93 6.16
N ARG A 137 10.33 -8.30 7.00
CA ARG A 137 11.11 -8.95 8.06
C ARG A 137 10.70 -8.34 9.39
N PHE A 138 10.36 -9.20 10.34
CA PHE A 138 10.04 -8.80 11.70
C PHE A 138 11.28 -8.91 12.57
N SER A 139 11.41 -7.93 13.46
CA SER A 139 12.31 -7.94 14.60
C SER A 139 11.48 -7.97 15.87
N ILE A 140 11.93 -8.70 16.89
CA ILE A 140 11.21 -8.81 18.16
C ILE A 140 11.69 -7.70 19.09
N PHE A 141 10.76 -6.87 19.55
CA PHE A 141 11.01 -5.87 20.57
C PHE A 141 9.97 -6.03 21.68
N SER A 142 10.41 -6.36 22.89
CA SER A 142 9.52 -6.52 24.07
C SER A 142 8.29 -7.41 23.78
N ASN A 143 8.48 -8.56 23.13
CA ASN A 143 7.43 -9.50 22.69
C ASN A 143 6.44 -8.95 21.64
N ILE A 144 6.82 -7.92 20.89
CA ILE A 144 6.07 -7.39 19.74
C ILE A 144 6.91 -7.57 18.48
N LEU A 145 6.28 -8.07 17.42
CA LEU A 145 6.90 -8.21 16.11
C LEU A 145 6.83 -6.86 15.38
N VAL A 146 7.98 -6.24 15.12
CA VAL A 146 8.03 -4.94 14.45
C VAL A 146 8.74 -5.06 13.10
N ALA A 147 8.13 -4.51 12.06
CA ALA A 147 8.68 -4.44 10.71
C ALA A 147 8.61 -3.02 10.16
N GLN A 148 9.61 -2.65 9.35
CA GLN A 148 9.65 -1.38 8.65
C GLN A 148 9.61 -1.62 7.13
N ILE A 149 8.80 -0.83 6.43
CA ILE A 149 8.66 -0.85 4.98
C ILE A 149 8.71 0.57 4.41
N GLU A 150 9.09 0.69 3.13
CA GLU A 150 9.11 1.95 2.38
C GLU A 150 8.47 1.72 0.99
N PRO A 151 7.14 1.48 0.95
CA PRO A 151 6.38 1.30 -0.27
C PRO A 151 6.23 2.62 -1.03
N LYS A 152 5.92 2.55 -2.33
CA LYS A 152 5.54 3.73 -3.13
C LYS A 152 4.06 4.06 -3.05
N ASN A 153 3.21 3.08 -2.72
CA ASN A 153 1.76 3.23 -2.61
C ASN A 153 1.27 2.88 -1.20
N TYR A 154 0.02 3.20 -0.87
CA TYR A 154 -0.60 2.84 0.40
C TYR A 154 -0.96 1.34 0.44
N VAL A 155 0.00 0.51 0.80
CA VAL A 155 -0.12 -0.96 0.80
C VAL A 155 -0.67 -1.55 2.09
N LEU A 156 -0.61 -0.82 3.21
CA LEU A 156 -0.98 -1.34 4.53
C LEU A 156 -2.38 -2.00 4.54
N PRO A 157 -3.45 -1.40 3.96
CA PRO A 157 -4.77 -2.03 3.93
C PRO A 157 -4.79 -3.38 3.20
N LEU A 158 -3.93 -3.57 2.20
CA LEU A 158 -3.83 -4.83 1.43
C LEU A 158 -3.00 -5.90 2.14
N MET A 159 -2.21 -5.49 3.12
CA MET A 159 -1.35 -6.36 3.93
C MET A 159 -2.07 -6.84 5.19
N THR A 160 -3.02 -6.06 5.73
CA THR A 160 -3.76 -6.36 6.97
C THR A 160 -4.24 -7.80 7.04
N GLN A 161 -5.04 -8.23 6.06
CA GLN A 161 -5.61 -9.58 6.06
C GLN A 161 -4.52 -10.68 6.06
N HIS A 162 -3.49 -10.52 5.23
CA HIS A 162 -2.44 -11.51 5.09
C HIS A 162 -1.66 -11.77 6.39
N PHE A 163 -1.26 -10.70 7.09
CA PHE A 163 -0.52 -10.85 8.33
C PHE A 163 -1.40 -11.24 9.52
N SER A 164 -2.65 -10.76 9.55
CA SER A 164 -3.62 -11.16 10.58
C SER A 164 -3.95 -12.65 10.53
N GLU A 165 -4.07 -13.23 9.33
CA GLU A 165 -4.31 -14.68 9.15
C GLU A 165 -3.07 -15.52 9.46
N ARG A 166 -1.87 -14.98 9.20
CA ARG A 166 -0.60 -15.69 9.40
C ARG A 166 -0.12 -15.67 10.86
N TYR A 167 -0.44 -14.60 11.59
CA TYR A 167 0.00 -14.36 12.95
C TYR A 167 -1.18 -13.96 13.87
N PRO A 168 -2.22 -14.81 14.00
CA PRO A 168 -3.46 -14.44 14.67
C PRO A 168 -3.32 -14.18 16.18
N GLU A 169 -2.37 -14.84 16.83
CA GLU A 169 -2.13 -14.74 18.28
C GLU A 169 -0.98 -13.81 18.65
N GLU A 170 -0.22 -13.34 17.66
CA GLU A 170 0.92 -12.47 17.89
C GLU A 170 0.51 -11.00 17.90
N ARG A 171 1.35 -10.16 18.51
CA ARG A 171 1.23 -8.70 18.39
C ARG A 171 2.25 -8.24 17.37
N PHE A 172 1.80 -7.51 16.36
CA PHE A 172 2.71 -6.99 15.35
C PHE A 172 2.43 -5.55 14.97
N LEU A 173 3.48 -4.88 14.52
CA LEU A 173 3.47 -3.53 14.00
C LEU A 173 4.23 -3.51 12.67
N ILE A 174 3.57 -3.09 11.60
CA ILE A 174 4.22 -2.84 10.31
C ILE A 174 4.18 -1.34 10.05
N TYR A 175 5.34 -0.70 10.13
CA TYR A 175 5.50 0.73 9.93
C TYR A 175 5.86 1.06 8.48
N ASP A 176 5.03 1.87 7.83
CA ASP A 176 5.26 2.47 6.53
C ASP A 176 5.93 3.84 6.71
N LYS A 177 7.25 3.86 6.47
CA LYS A 177 8.08 5.06 6.59
C LYS A 177 7.77 6.10 5.51
N THR A 178 7.31 5.69 4.32
CA THR A 178 7.03 6.62 3.22
C THR A 178 5.84 7.51 3.55
N HIS A 179 4.79 6.94 4.16
CA HIS A 179 3.54 7.63 4.42
C HIS A 179 3.34 8.02 5.88
N GLY A 180 4.25 7.64 6.80
CA GLY A 180 4.11 7.92 8.23
C GLY A 180 2.90 7.22 8.85
N MET A 181 2.65 5.96 8.44
CA MET A 181 1.50 5.17 8.88
C MET A 181 1.97 3.83 9.42
N ALA A 182 1.24 3.25 10.37
CA ALA A 182 1.52 1.90 10.86
C ALA A 182 0.25 1.05 10.90
N LEU A 183 0.39 -0.19 10.45
CA LEU A 183 -0.56 -1.24 10.74
C LEU A 183 -0.21 -1.83 12.11
N VAL A 184 -1.09 -1.62 13.09
CA VAL A 184 -1.00 -2.20 14.42
C VAL A 184 -1.99 -3.35 14.51
N TYR A 185 -1.50 -4.49 14.99
CA TYR A 185 -2.30 -5.67 15.23
C TYR A 185 -2.12 -6.17 16.65
N GLN A 186 -3.25 -6.42 17.29
CA GLN A 186 -3.39 -7.25 18.48
C GLN A 186 -4.33 -8.40 18.12
N PRO A 187 -4.32 -9.52 18.86
CA PRO A 187 -5.16 -10.66 18.52
C PRO A 187 -6.58 -10.27 18.17
N TYR A 188 -6.98 -10.56 16.93
CA TYR A 188 -8.30 -10.28 16.35
C TYR A 188 -8.69 -8.80 16.21
N GLN A 189 -7.74 -7.88 16.36
CA GLN A 189 -7.96 -6.44 16.24
C GLN A 189 -6.83 -5.77 15.45
N SER A 190 -7.19 -5.13 14.33
CA SER A 190 -6.24 -4.42 13.47
C SER A 190 -6.64 -2.96 13.32
N ALA A 191 -5.68 -2.05 13.40
CA ALA A 191 -5.89 -0.63 13.13
C ALA A 191 -4.74 -0.08 12.29
N ILE A 192 -5.03 0.89 11.42
CA ILE A 192 -4.02 1.67 10.71
C ILE A 192 -4.02 3.06 11.32
N ILE A 193 -2.88 3.46 11.88
CA ILE A 193 -2.71 4.74 12.60
C ILE A 193 -1.60 5.56 11.97
N SER A 194 -1.68 6.88 12.08
CA SER A 194 -0.57 7.76 11.70
C SER A 194 0.47 7.79 12.82
N ILE A 195 1.75 7.72 12.44
CA ILE A 195 2.90 7.80 13.33
C ILE A 195 3.89 8.76 12.69
N GLU A 196 4.12 9.90 13.36
CA GLU A 196 4.97 10.98 12.84
C GLU A 196 6.45 10.57 12.79
N ASP A 197 6.95 9.80 13.75
CA ASP A 197 8.24 9.13 13.67
C ASP A 197 8.29 7.92 14.61
N LEU A 198 8.57 6.74 14.06
CA LEU A 198 8.87 5.55 14.86
C LEU A 198 10.39 5.36 14.92
N GLU A 199 11.00 5.76 16.03
CA GLU A 199 12.36 5.35 16.36
C GLU A 199 12.33 3.95 16.96
N LEU A 200 12.80 2.97 16.19
CA LEU A 200 13.02 1.62 16.71
C LEU A 200 14.26 1.65 17.60
N PRO A 201 14.19 1.11 18.83
CA PRO A 201 15.38 0.96 19.65
C PRO A 201 16.39 0.04 18.94
N GLU A 202 17.67 0.19 19.26
CA GLU A 202 18.71 -0.73 18.78
C GLU A 202 18.33 -2.18 19.17
N PRO A 203 18.56 -3.16 18.29
CA PRO A 203 18.23 -4.55 18.55
C PRO A 203 19.02 -5.05 19.78
N ASP A 204 18.30 -5.65 20.72
CA ASP A 204 18.90 -6.28 21.89
C ASP A 204 19.78 -7.50 21.49
N GLU A 205 20.61 -8.01 22.40
CA GLU A 205 21.54 -9.11 22.11
C GLU A 205 20.80 -10.36 21.57
N GLN A 206 19.61 -10.64 22.10
CA GLN A 206 18.77 -11.73 21.60
C GLN A 206 18.30 -11.50 20.16
N GLU A 207 17.89 -10.30 19.81
CA GLU A 207 17.46 -9.95 18.45
C GLU A 207 18.64 -9.98 17.47
N GLN A 208 19.84 -9.55 17.89
CA GLN A 208 21.05 -9.74 17.10
C GLN A 208 21.34 -11.22 16.84
N SER A 209 21.20 -12.09 17.84
CA SER A 209 21.38 -13.52 17.65
C SER A 209 20.40 -14.11 16.62
N TYR A 210 19.13 -13.67 16.62
CA TYR A 210 18.14 -14.08 15.62
C TYR A 210 18.51 -13.61 14.21
N ARG A 211 19.03 -12.39 14.07
CA ARG A 211 19.51 -11.86 12.78
C ARG A 211 20.71 -12.65 12.25
N GLU A 212 21.67 -13.01 13.10
CA GLU A 212 22.82 -13.83 12.71
C GLU A 212 22.39 -15.24 12.28
N LEU A 213 21.47 -15.88 13.02
CA LEU A 213 20.90 -17.18 12.64
C LEU A 213 20.19 -17.11 11.29
N TRP A 214 19.45 -16.03 11.03
CA TRP A 214 18.77 -15.83 9.75
C TRP A 214 19.76 -15.64 8.59
N GLN A 215 20.86 -14.91 8.81
CA GLN A 215 21.93 -14.76 7.83
C GLN A 215 22.61 -16.10 7.54
N LEU A 216 22.94 -16.88 8.57
CA LEU A 216 23.51 -18.21 8.43
C LEU A 216 22.57 -19.15 7.66
N PHE A 217 21.28 -19.13 8.00
CA PHE A 217 20.26 -19.88 7.27
C PHE A 217 20.24 -19.47 5.79
N TYR A 218 20.21 -18.17 5.49
CA TYR A 218 20.19 -17.67 4.11
C TYR A 218 21.41 -18.12 3.31
N ASP A 219 22.61 -18.07 3.91
CA ASP A 219 23.85 -18.47 3.26
C ASP A 219 23.94 -19.99 3.06
N THR A 220 23.44 -20.77 4.02
CA THR A 220 23.52 -22.24 3.98
C THR A 220 22.53 -22.88 3.01
N ILE A 221 21.33 -22.32 2.85
CA ILE A 221 20.35 -22.81 1.88
C ILE A 221 20.70 -22.46 0.43
N GLU A 222 21.68 -21.57 0.21
CA GLU A 222 22.05 -21.14 -1.13
C GLU A 222 22.72 -22.28 -1.92
N ILE A 223 21.99 -22.78 -2.92
CA ILE A 223 22.53 -23.73 -3.88
C ILE A 223 23.50 -22.98 -4.80
N GLN A 224 24.81 -23.16 -4.57
CA GLN A 224 25.87 -22.46 -5.31
C GLN A 224 25.74 -22.60 -6.83
N GLY A 225 25.33 -23.78 -7.33
CA GLY A 225 25.09 -24.02 -8.76
C GLY A 225 23.89 -23.27 -9.36
N ARG A 226 23.05 -22.64 -8.53
CA ARG A 226 21.91 -21.80 -8.94
C ARG A 226 22.13 -20.32 -8.60
N HIS A 227 23.32 -19.94 -8.16
CA HIS A 227 23.65 -18.56 -7.85
C HIS A 227 23.56 -17.69 -9.11
N ASN A 228 22.54 -16.83 -9.17
CA ASN A 228 22.35 -15.91 -10.28
C ASN A 228 21.95 -14.52 -9.77
N PRO A 229 22.91 -13.58 -9.65
CA PRO A 229 22.63 -12.26 -9.09
C PRO A 229 21.71 -11.42 -9.97
N LYS A 230 21.75 -11.60 -11.31
CA LYS A 230 20.86 -10.90 -12.24
C LYS A 230 19.41 -11.35 -12.04
N CYS A 231 19.19 -12.66 -11.97
CA CYS A 231 17.86 -13.23 -11.72
C CYS A 231 17.30 -12.78 -10.37
N ARG A 232 18.14 -12.79 -9.31
CA ARG A 232 17.77 -12.27 -7.99
C ARG A 232 17.33 -10.81 -8.07
N MET A 233 18.08 -9.94 -8.74
CA MET A 233 17.72 -8.52 -8.86
C MET A 233 16.41 -8.29 -9.62
N SER A 234 16.06 -9.15 -10.58
CA SER A 234 14.78 -9.09 -11.29
C SER A 234 13.60 -9.51 -10.41
N HIS A 235 13.74 -10.58 -9.63
CA HIS A 235 12.67 -11.08 -8.74
C HIS A 235 12.59 -10.33 -7.41
N MET A 236 13.69 -9.76 -6.97
CA MET A 236 13.87 -9.11 -5.68
C MET A 236 14.58 -7.77 -5.89
N PRO A 237 13.85 -6.72 -6.29
CA PRO A 237 14.43 -5.42 -6.58
C PRO A 237 15.18 -4.83 -5.38
N LYS A 238 16.37 -4.27 -5.63
CA LYS A 238 17.28 -3.75 -4.59
C LYS A 238 16.66 -2.74 -3.62
N ARG A 239 15.64 -2.01 -4.04
CA ARG A 239 14.93 -1.04 -3.18
C ARG A 239 14.40 -1.65 -1.88
N TYR A 240 14.03 -2.93 -1.90
CA TYR A 240 13.49 -3.62 -0.72
C TYR A 240 14.59 -4.11 0.23
N TRP A 241 15.84 -4.22 -0.23
CA TRP A 241 16.93 -4.82 0.55
C TRP A 241 17.31 -4.00 1.78
N LYS A 242 16.96 -2.70 1.79
CA LYS A 242 17.25 -1.77 2.88
C LYS A 242 16.70 -2.24 4.23
N TYR A 243 15.54 -2.90 4.24
CA TYR A 243 14.86 -3.37 5.46
C TYR A 243 14.96 -4.89 5.64
N MET A 244 15.90 -5.51 4.94
CA MET A 244 16.10 -6.96 4.94
C MET A 244 17.34 -7.33 5.73
N THR A 245 17.15 -8.17 6.74
CA THR A 245 18.19 -8.58 7.70
C THR A 245 19.33 -9.35 7.03
N GLU A 246 19.07 -9.99 5.88
CA GLU A 246 20.08 -10.71 5.08
C GLU A 246 21.13 -9.79 4.43
N PHE A 247 20.81 -8.50 4.27
CA PHE A 247 21.66 -7.53 3.56
C PHE A 247 22.16 -6.38 4.45
N GLY A 248 21.64 -6.25 5.67
CA GLY A 248 22.00 -5.21 6.62
C GLY A 248 23.03 -5.66 7.66
N GLY A 249 24.32 -5.57 7.33
CA GLY A 249 25.41 -5.65 8.32
C GLY A 249 26.75 -6.17 7.80
N PRO A 250 27.90 -5.73 8.35
CA PRO A 250 29.20 -6.29 7.98
C PRO A 250 29.24 -7.77 8.36
N ARG A 251 29.53 -8.63 7.37
CA ARG A 251 29.74 -10.07 7.55
C ARG A 251 30.86 -10.32 8.55
N LYS A 252 30.54 -10.49 9.83
CA LYS A 252 31.44 -11.23 10.73
C LYS A 252 31.28 -12.68 10.34
N LYS A 253 32.30 -13.25 9.67
CA LYS A 253 32.44 -14.70 9.58
C LYS A 253 32.61 -15.23 11.01
N SER A 254 31.53 -15.53 11.71
CA SER A 254 31.59 -16.29 12.95
C SER A 254 31.65 -17.77 12.57
N PRO A 255 32.67 -18.53 12.99
CA PRO A 255 32.71 -19.97 12.82
C PRO A 255 31.86 -20.59 13.93
N LEU A 256 30.52 -20.45 13.85
CA LEU A 256 29.63 -21.20 14.73
C LEU A 256 29.70 -22.67 14.28
N LYS A 257 30.49 -23.46 15.01
CA LYS A 257 30.53 -24.90 14.87
C LYS A 257 29.16 -25.46 15.29
N LEU A 258 28.65 -26.42 14.52
CA LEU A 258 27.36 -27.11 14.68
C LEU A 258 27.10 -27.78 16.04
N GLU A 259 28.01 -27.66 17.02
CA GLU A 259 27.91 -28.33 18.31
C GLU A 259 27.02 -27.58 19.31
N ASP A 260 26.75 -26.28 19.10
CA ASP A 260 26.00 -25.45 20.06
C ASP A 260 24.47 -25.44 19.86
N THR A 261 23.95 -25.98 18.74
CA THR A 261 22.50 -26.05 18.48
C THR A 261 21.76 -27.12 19.27
N ALA A 262 22.48 -28.04 19.92
CA ALA A 262 21.87 -29.15 20.67
C ALA A 262 21.36 -28.76 22.08
N LYS A 263 21.62 -27.54 22.57
CA LYS A 263 21.22 -27.10 23.92
C LYS A 263 19.92 -26.29 24.00
N PHE A 264 19.35 -25.91 22.86
CA PHE A 264 18.14 -25.05 22.82
C PHE A 264 16.87 -25.75 22.36
N LEU A 265 16.87 -27.09 22.30
CA LEU A 265 15.66 -27.85 21.96
C LEU A 265 15.27 -28.82 23.09
N ILE A 266 14.30 -28.31 23.89
CA ILE A 266 13.13 -29.04 24.42
C ILE A 266 13.36 -29.77 25.78
N PRO A 267 12.35 -29.75 26.67
CA PRO A 267 11.47 -30.91 26.83
C PRO A 267 10.02 -30.66 26.39
#